data_AF-A0AAN7VRF1-F1
#
_entry.id   AF-A0AAN7VRF1-F1
#
_cell.length_a   1.000
_cell.length_b   1.000
_cell.length_c   1.000
_cell.angle_alpha   90.00
_cell.angle_beta   90.00
_cell.angle_gamma   90.00
#
_symmetry.space_group_name_H-M   'P 1'
#
loop_
_entity.id
_entity.type
_entity.pdbx_description
1 polymer ?
#
loop_
_entity_poly.entity_id
_entity_poly.type
_entity_poly.pdbx_seq_one_letter_code
_entity_poly.pdbx_strand_id
1 'polypeptide(L)'
;MSKQVKLFEFLKRKKEDESTSTTVTVSNSDEQCSKEQKCRKPPNRKYNEECIKQGFTFIDNGGIQLPQCVVCAEVLSNDAMKPAKLVRHLQSKHKHFMGKPLEFFKRKELELKSNKKIIKTFSTQEKASLKASYIVSLRIAQAKKPFTIGEDLVLPCIIDATREILGESYAQKMKNIPLSNNTVSRRIDAMALDAECQLIAKVHSSKYFALQLDESTDVTNKAILLVYVKYIDEVINNISEEYMTCIELLGYTTGGDIFNAIDGYLKLHNLSWQCCVGLCTDGAAAMTGYKTGRIRTLRRERYGAAVTAQPFRPLATSAPIRFGAKYLERN
;
A
#
# COMPACT_ATOMS: atom_id res chain seq x y z
N MET A 1 -8.74 -13.62 22.68
CA MET A 1 -9.61 -12.95 21.69
C MET A 1 -9.30 -11.46 21.67
N SER A 2 -9.38 -10.84 20.49
CA SER A 2 -9.27 -9.40 20.23
C SER A 2 -7.88 -8.74 20.29
N LYS A 3 -7.08 -8.95 19.24
CA LYS A 3 -6.16 -7.94 18.69
C LYS A 3 -6.12 -8.07 17.16
N GLN A 4 -7.26 -7.84 16.51
CA GLN A 4 -7.31 -7.47 15.09
C GLN A 4 -8.05 -6.14 15.02
N VAL A 5 -7.29 -5.06 15.10
CA VAL A 5 -7.82 -3.71 14.86
C VAL A 5 -7.98 -3.56 13.35
N LYS A 6 -9.23 -3.81 12.96
CA LYS A 6 -10.01 -3.31 11.82
C LYS A 6 -9.24 -2.66 10.64
N LEU A 7 -9.28 -3.37 9.52
CA LEU A 7 -9.13 -2.92 8.11
C LEU A 7 -9.81 -1.58 7.76
N PHE A 8 -10.71 -1.06 8.59
CA PHE A 8 -11.39 0.21 8.35
C PHE A 8 -10.50 1.45 8.55
N GLU A 9 -9.42 1.38 9.33
CA GLU A 9 -8.45 2.48 9.46
C GLU A 9 -7.56 2.64 8.22
N PHE A 10 -7.32 1.54 7.50
CA PHE A 10 -6.46 1.50 6.30
C PHE A 10 -6.91 2.45 5.17
N LEU A 11 -8.21 2.79 5.09
CA LEU A 11 -8.75 3.59 3.98
C LEU A 11 -8.93 5.08 4.28
N LYS A 12 -8.75 5.52 5.53
CA LYS A 12 -9.00 6.93 5.92
C LYS A 12 -7.78 7.83 5.87
N ARG A 13 -6.55 7.30 5.95
CA ARG A 13 -5.34 8.09 6.22
C ARG A 13 -4.76 8.92 5.06
N LYS A 14 -5.43 9.03 3.90
CA LYS A 14 -4.89 9.79 2.74
C LYS A 14 -5.51 11.18 2.52
N LYS A 15 -6.19 11.73 3.52
CA LYS A 15 -6.70 13.11 3.50
C LYS A 15 -6.55 13.71 4.90
N GLU A 16 -5.46 14.42 5.14
CA GLU A 16 -5.36 15.52 6.10
C GLU A 16 -3.89 15.97 6.11
N ASP A 17 -3.58 16.95 5.26
CA ASP A 17 -2.45 17.85 5.45
C ASP A 17 -2.94 19.22 4.95
N GLU A 18 -3.60 19.95 5.86
CA GLU A 18 -3.94 21.36 5.67
C GLU A 18 -3.26 22.16 6.79
N SER A 19 -2.29 22.97 6.36
CA SER A 19 -1.64 24.12 6.98
C SER A 19 -2.10 24.56 8.37
N THR A 20 -1.19 24.50 9.34
CA THR A 20 -1.28 25.31 10.57
C THR A 20 -0.18 26.38 10.55
N SER A 21 -0.60 27.64 10.43
CA SER A 21 0.25 28.83 10.54
C SER A 21 0.32 29.26 12.00
N THR A 22 1.50 29.12 12.62
CA THR A 22 1.76 29.62 13.98
C THR A 22 2.36 31.03 13.90
N THR A 23 1.63 32.00 14.44
CA THR A 23 2.11 33.36 14.71
C THR A 23 3.09 33.37 15.88
N VAL A 24 4.28 33.95 15.68
CA VAL A 24 5.18 34.40 16.76
C VAL A 24 5.56 35.85 16.49
N THR A 25 5.25 36.71 17.44
CA THR A 25 5.63 38.12 17.56
C THR A 25 7.00 38.26 18.21
N VAL A 26 7.99 38.97 17.62
CA VAL A 26 8.93 39.87 18.34
C VAL A 26 9.57 40.92 17.39
N SER A 27 9.50 42.20 17.81
CA SER A 27 10.36 43.40 17.63
C SER A 27 10.72 44.05 16.27
N ASN A 28 10.56 45.38 16.29
CA ASN A 28 10.95 46.46 15.36
C ASN A 28 12.42 46.49 14.90
N SER A 29 12.66 46.96 13.66
CA SER A 29 13.54 48.10 13.32
C SER A 29 13.41 48.52 11.84
N ASP A 30 13.12 49.81 11.64
CA ASP A 30 13.59 50.78 10.64
C ASP A 30 13.55 50.54 9.10
N GLU A 31 12.75 51.41 8.48
CA GLU A 31 12.88 52.15 7.20
C GLU A 31 13.49 51.53 5.92
N GLN A 32 12.57 51.32 4.96
CA GLN A 32 12.59 51.64 3.51
C GLN A 32 13.75 51.18 2.60
N CYS A 33 13.42 50.36 1.60
CA CYS A 33 13.15 50.80 0.22
C CYS A 33 13.24 49.63 -0.78
N SER A 34 12.13 49.23 -1.41
CA SER A 34 12.06 48.83 -2.85
C SER A 34 10.66 48.33 -3.23
N LYS A 35 10.20 48.76 -4.40
CA LYS A 35 8.85 48.52 -4.93
C LYS A 35 8.68 47.07 -5.39
N GLU A 36 7.85 46.28 -4.71
CA GLU A 36 7.35 45.01 -5.25
C GLU A 36 6.05 45.20 -6.03
N GLN A 37 6.10 44.83 -7.32
CA GLN A 37 4.93 44.69 -8.17
C GLN A 37 4.05 43.56 -7.64
N LYS A 38 2.98 43.92 -6.94
CA LYS A 38 1.97 42.96 -6.45
C LYS A 38 1.28 42.31 -7.65
N CYS A 39 1.68 41.10 -8.01
CA CYS A 39 0.98 40.28 -8.99
C CYS A 39 -0.40 39.92 -8.40
N ARG A 40 -1.43 40.70 -8.73
CA ARG A 40 -2.80 40.48 -8.25
C ARG A 40 -3.24 39.11 -8.72
N LYS A 41 -3.50 38.17 -7.80
CA LYS A 41 -4.13 36.88 -8.13
C LYS A 41 -5.42 37.19 -8.91
N PRO A 42 -5.61 36.65 -10.12
CA PRO A 42 -6.77 36.96 -10.92
C PRO A 42 -8.04 36.57 -10.14
N PRO A 43 -9.11 37.40 -10.21
CA PRO A 43 -10.34 37.13 -9.48
C PRO A 43 -10.93 35.80 -9.94
N ASN A 44 -11.26 34.93 -8.97
CA ASN A 44 -11.92 33.66 -9.21
C ASN A 44 -13.34 33.91 -9.76
N ARG A 45 -13.58 33.52 -11.01
CA ARG A 45 -14.86 33.69 -11.69
C ARG A 45 -15.76 32.48 -11.45
N LYS A 46 -16.99 32.73 -11.01
CA LYS A 46 -18.02 31.69 -10.94
C LYS A 46 -18.60 31.42 -12.33
N TYR A 47 -19.07 30.19 -12.52
CA TYR A 47 -19.79 29.76 -13.71
C TYR A 47 -21.10 30.52 -13.85
N ASN A 48 -21.42 30.89 -15.08
CA ASN A 48 -22.70 31.48 -15.45
C ASN A 48 -23.39 30.50 -16.43
N GLU A 49 -24.69 30.29 -16.28
CA GLU A 49 -25.48 29.46 -17.19
C GLU A 49 -25.36 29.89 -18.65
N GLU A 50 -25.06 31.15 -18.93
CA GLU A 50 -24.83 31.60 -20.31
C GLU A 50 -23.60 30.98 -20.98
N CYS A 51 -22.66 30.44 -20.19
CA CYS A 51 -21.50 29.70 -20.72
C CYS A 51 -21.93 28.45 -21.51
N ILE A 52 -23.10 27.86 -21.21
CA ILE A 52 -23.60 26.71 -21.98
C ILE A 52 -24.03 27.10 -23.40
N LYS A 53 -24.45 28.36 -23.63
CA LYS A 53 -24.72 28.88 -24.98
C LYS A 53 -23.46 28.88 -25.84
N GLN A 54 -22.28 28.92 -25.22
CA GLN A 54 -20.97 28.87 -25.88
C GLN A 54 -20.35 27.46 -25.84
N GLY A 55 -21.10 26.45 -25.39
CA GLY A 55 -20.67 25.05 -25.36
C GLY A 55 -19.82 24.66 -24.16
N PHE A 56 -19.98 25.34 -23.01
CA PHE A 56 -19.22 25.04 -21.79
C PHE A 56 -20.12 24.71 -20.62
N THR A 57 -19.74 23.68 -19.86
CA THR A 57 -20.21 23.38 -18.51
C THR A 57 -19.09 23.69 -17.52
N PHE A 58 -19.23 23.34 -16.24
CA PHE A 58 -18.16 23.53 -15.25
C PHE A 58 -17.80 22.24 -14.50
N ILE A 59 -16.59 22.24 -13.95
CA ILE A 59 -16.12 21.29 -12.94
C ILE A 59 -15.73 22.09 -11.70
N ASP A 60 -16.14 21.62 -10.53
CA ASP A 60 -15.66 22.15 -9.26
C ASP A 60 -14.35 21.46 -8.87
N ASN A 61 -13.29 22.24 -8.70
CA ASN A 61 -12.00 21.79 -8.21
C ASN A 61 -11.60 22.62 -6.99
N GLY A 62 -11.89 22.10 -5.79
CA GLY A 62 -11.55 22.77 -4.52
C GLY A 62 -12.25 24.11 -4.32
N GLY A 63 -13.51 24.25 -4.75
CA GLY A 63 -14.28 25.50 -4.64
C GLY A 63 -14.05 26.48 -5.81
N ILE A 64 -13.21 26.11 -6.79
CA ILE A 64 -12.97 26.88 -8.02
C ILE A 64 -13.71 26.20 -9.17
N GLN A 65 -14.60 26.96 -9.83
CA GLN A 65 -15.32 26.47 -10.99
C GLN A 65 -14.49 26.68 -12.26
N LEU A 66 -14.16 25.59 -12.93
CA LEU A 66 -13.37 25.58 -14.17
C LEU A 66 -14.26 25.28 -15.36
N PRO A 67 -14.20 26.06 -16.47
CA PRO A 67 -15.00 25.78 -17.65
C PRO A 67 -14.51 24.52 -18.34
N GLN A 68 -15.44 23.65 -18.71
CA GLN A 68 -15.17 22.45 -19.49
C GLN A 68 -15.98 22.46 -20.79
N CYS A 69 -15.32 22.26 -21.92
CA CYS A 69 -16.00 22.15 -23.21
C CYS A 69 -16.84 20.86 -23.27
N VAL A 70 -18.11 20.98 -23.67
CA VAL A 70 -19.02 19.82 -23.77
C VAL A 70 -18.77 18.97 -25.03
N VAL A 71 -17.96 19.44 -25.98
CA VAL A 71 -17.65 18.75 -27.23
C VAL A 71 -16.38 17.91 -27.12
N CYS A 72 -15.27 18.47 -26.63
CA CYS A 72 -13.99 17.77 -26.49
C CYS A 72 -13.63 17.35 -25.06
N ALA A 73 -14.46 17.70 -24.07
CA ALA A 73 -14.18 17.47 -22.64
C ALA A 73 -12.95 18.20 -22.07
N GLU A 74 -12.29 19.08 -22.83
CA GLU A 74 -11.14 19.87 -22.36
C GLU A 74 -11.55 20.83 -21.24
N VAL A 75 -10.77 20.81 -20.15
CA VAL A 75 -10.96 21.70 -18.99
C VAL A 75 -10.01 22.87 -19.16
N LEU A 76 -10.55 24.08 -19.16
CA LEU A 76 -9.79 25.31 -19.27
C LEU A 76 -9.54 25.91 -17.88
N SER A 77 -8.59 26.83 -17.78
CA SER A 77 -8.36 27.58 -16.54
C SER A 77 -9.57 28.45 -16.19
N ASN A 78 -9.73 28.80 -14.91
CA ASN A 78 -10.78 29.71 -14.45
C ASN A 78 -10.77 31.05 -15.22
N ASP A 79 -9.58 31.51 -15.62
CA ASP A 79 -9.41 32.72 -16.41
C ASP A 79 -10.01 32.66 -17.82
N ALA A 80 -10.30 31.46 -18.32
CA ALA A 80 -10.97 31.22 -19.59
C ALA A 80 -12.49 31.36 -19.50
N MET A 81 -13.08 31.52 -18.30
CA MET A 81 -14.54 31.69 -18.12
C MET A 81 -15.09 32.99 -18.77
N LYS A 82 -14.22 33.85 -19.30
CA LYS A 82 -14.63 35.03 -20.08
C LYS A 82 -15.25 34.59 -21.43
N PRO A 83 -16.40 35.16 -21.84
CA PRO A 83 -17.06 34.81 -23.11
C PRO A 83 -16.14 34.82 -24.33
N ALA A 84 -15.32 35.86 -24.49
CA ALA A 84 -14.39 35.97 -25.62
C ALA A 84 -13.38 34.79 -25.71
N LYS A 85 -12.98 34.23 -24.56
CA LYS A 85 -12.03 33.10 -24.51
C LYS A 85 -12.72 31.76 -24.77
N LEU A 86 -13.93 31.56 -24.24
CA LEU A 86 -14.76 30.40 -24.54
C LEU A 86 -15.10 30.33 -26.03
N VAL A 87 -15.53 31.45 -26.61
CA VAL A 87 -15.79 31.58 -28.05
C VAL A 87 -14.52 31.30 -28.87
N ARG A 88 -13.36 31.83 -28.45
CA ARG A 88 -12.09 31.55 -29.14
C ARG A 88 -11.72 30.06 -29.13
N HIS A 89 -11.95 29.35 -28.02
CA HIS A 89 -11.76 27.90 -27.98
C HIS A 89 -12.70 27.21 -28.99
N LEU A 90 -13.99 27.56 -28.99
CA LEU A 90 -14.96 26.97 -29.91
C LEU A 90 -14.59 27.26 -31.37
N GLN A 91 -14.16 28.47 -31.69
CA GLN A 91 -13.71 28.85 -33.04
C GLN A 91 -12.46 28.09 -33.50
N SER A 92 -11.47 27.92 -32.61
CA SER A 92 -10.19 27.31 -32.96
C SER A 92 -10.24 25.79 -33.02
N LYS A 93 -10.93 25.13 -32.07
CA LYS A 93 -10.98 23.67 -31.97
C LYS A 93 -12.25 23.05 -32.56
N HIS A 94 -13.32 23.82 -32.68
CA HIS A 94 -14.68 23.33 -32.95
C HIS A 94 -15.46 24.23 -33.91
N LYS A 95 -14.80 24.75 -34.95
CA LYS A 95 -15.37 25.73 -35.91
C LYS A 95 -16.75 25.32 -36.46
N HIS A 96 -16.95 24.03 -36.75
CA HIS A 96 -18.21 23.48 -37.28
C HIS A 96 -19.39 23.49 -36.29
N PHE A 97 -19.12 23.68 -34.99
CA PHE A 97 -20.14 23.76 -33.94
C PHE A 97 -20.48 25.21 -33.56
N MET A 98 -19.85 26.20 -34.18
CA MET A 98 -20.19 27.61 -34.01
C MET A 98 -21.64 27.89 -34.44
N GLY A 99 -22.38 28.62 -33.62
CA GLY A 99 -23.76 29.03 -33.93
C GLY A 99 -24.82 27.92 -33.79
N LYS A 100 -24.45 26.73 -33.28
CA LYS A 100 -25.44 25.70 -32.95
C LYS A 100 -26.37 26.18 -31.82
N PRO A 101 -27.65 25.73 -31.81
CA PRO A 101 -28.62 26.17 -30.81
C PRO A 101 -28.24 25.65 -29.41
N LEU A 102 -28.72 26.33 -28.37
CA LEU A 102 -28.52 25.94 -26.96
C LEU A 102 -28.86 24.47 -26.69
N GLU A 103 -29.93 23.96 -27.30
CA GLU A 103 -30.39 22.57 -27.13
C GLU A 103 -29.37 21.54 -27.64
N PHE A 104 -28.56 21.89 -28.65
CA PHE A 104 -27.45 21.05 -29.09
C PHE A 104 -26.39 20.91 -27.99
N PHE A 105 -26.00 22.03 -27.37
CA PHE A 105 -24.99 22.02 -26.30
C PHE A 105 -25.50 21.39 -25.01
N LYS A 106 -26.78 21.58 -24.67
CA LYS A 106 -27.42 20.85 -23.55
C LYS A 106 -27.41 19.34 -23.77
N ARG A 107 -27.73 18.87 -24.99
CA ARG A 107 -27.65 17.43 -25.31
C ARG A 107 -26.21 16.90 -25.16
N LYS A 108 -25.22 17.64 -25.67
CA LYS A 108 -23.81 17.28 -25.52
C LYS A 108 -23.35 17.29 -24.06
N GLU A 109 -23.86 18.21 -23.25
CA GLU A 109 -23.60 18.22 -21.81
C GLU A 109 -24.16 16.97 -21.12
N LEU A 110 -25.37 16.54 -21.48
CA LEU A 110 -25.96 15.31 -20.96
C LEU A 110 -25.17 14.07 -21.38
N GLU A 111 -24.74 13.99 -22.64
CA GLU A 111 -23.85 12.92 -23.13
C GLU A 111 -22.53 12.90 -22.35
N LEU A 112 -21.90 14.06 -22.15
CA LEU A 112 -20.66 14.21 -21.38
C LEU A 112 -20.85 13.76 -19.92
N LYS A 113 -21.95 14.18 -19.27
CA LYS A 113 -22.30 13.77 -17.90
C LYS A 113 -22.55 12.26 -17.82
N SER A 114 -23.22 11.66 -18.81
CA SER A 114 -23.44 10.22 -18.90
C SER A 114 -22.13 9.45 -19.06
N ASN A 115 -21.28 9.87 -20.00
CA ASN A 115 -19.97 9.25 -20.24
C ASN A 115 -19.07 9.34 -19.01
N LYS A 116 -19.06 10.47 -18.30
CA LYS A 116 -18.33 10.61 -17.02
C LYS A 116 -18.87 9.66 -15.95
N LYS A 117 -20.18 9.48 -15.85
CA LYS A 117 -20.79 8.51 -14.92
C LYS A 117 -20.33 7.10 -15.27
N ILE A 118 -20.35 6.73 -16.55
CA ILE A 118 -19.91 5.41 -17.03
C ILE A 118 -18.44 5.17 -16.65
N ILE A 119 -17.53 6.09 -17.01
CA ILE A 119 -16.10 5.99 -16.68
C ILE A 119 -15.88 5.87 -15.17
N LYS A 120 -16.58 6.71 -14.38
CA LYS A 120 -16.51 6.65 -12.91
C LYS A 120 -16.97 5.31 -12.38
N THR A 121 -18.09 4.77 -12.88
CA THR A 121 -18.62 3.47 -12.49
C THR A 121 -17.63 2.35 -12.80
N PHE A 122 -17.06 2.32 -14.01
CA PHE A 122 -16.03 1.33 -14.38
C PHE A 122 -14.80 1.42 -13.47
N SER A 123 -14.28 2.62 -13.21
CA SER A 123 -13.13 2.81 -12.31
C SER A 123 -13.43 2.39 -10.86
N THR A 124 -14.66 2.62 -10.37
CA THR A 124 -15.05 2.17 -9.04
C THR A 124 -15.27 0.65 -8.97
N GLN A 125 -15.81 0.05 -10.02
CA GLN A 125 -16.03 -1.39 -10.10
C GLN A 125 -14.70 -2.15 -10.15
N GLU A 126 -13.72 -1.64 -10.89
CA GLU A 126 -12.36 -2.16 -10.92
C GLU A 126 -11.71 -2.13 -9.52
N LYS A 127 -11.83 -1.01 -8.79
CA LYS A 127 -11.33 -0.89 -7.41
C LYS A 127 -12.01 -1.84 -6.44
N ALA A 128 -13.34 -1.97 -6.53
CA ALA A 128 -14.10 -2.87 -5.66
C ALA A 128 -13.76 -4.34 -5.92
N SER A 129 -13.67 -4.72 -7.20
CA SER A 129 -13.25 -6.05 -7.63
C SER A 129 -11.84 -6.38 -7.15
N LEU A 130 -10.90 -5.46 -7.35
CA LEU A 130 -9.53 -5.60 -6.88
C LEU A 130 -9.48 -5.75 -5.35
N LYS A 131 -10.22 -4.93 -4.61
CA LYS A 131 -10.27 -5.06 -3.14
C LYS A 131 -10.85 -6.41 -2.70
N ALA A 132 -11.97 -6.84 -3.29
CA ALA A 132 -12.60 -8.13 -3.00
C ALA A 132 -11.61 -9.27 -3.21
N SER A 133 -10.84 -9.18 -4.28
CA SER A 133 -9.89 -10.22 -4.66
C SER A 133 -8.66 -10.30 -3.73
N TYR A 134 -8.17 -9.18 -3.18
CA TYR A 134 -7.20 -9.19 -2.07
C TYR A 134 -7.79 -9.84 -0.81
N ILE A 135 -9.04 -9.52 -0.45
CA ILE A 135 -9.71 -10.08 0.73
C ILE A 135 -9.82 -11.61 0.60
N VAL A 136 -10.26 -12.11 -0.56
CA VAL A 136 -10.36 -13.56 -0.80
C VAL A 136 -8.98 -14.21 -0.78
N SER A 137 -7.97 -13.61 -1.42
CA SER A 137 -6.60 -14.14 -1.42
C SER A 137 -6.02 -14.25 0.00
N LEU A 138 -6.30 -13.26 0.86
CA LEU A 138 -5.91 -13.29 2.27
C LEU A 138 -6.58 -14.45 3.02
N ARG A 139 -7.86 -14.70 2.77
CA ARG A 139 -8.60 -15.82 3.39
C ARG A 139 -8.03 -17.18 2.95
N ILE A 140 -7.69 -17.32 1.67
CA ILE A 140 -7.03 -18.53 1.14
C ILE A 140 -5.70 -18.77 1.87
N ALA A 141 -4.86 -17.74 1.99
CA ALA A 141 -3.59 -17.81 2.70
C ALA A 141 -3.76 -18.17 4.19
N GLN A 142 -4.69 -17.52 4.90
CA GLN A 142 -4.98 -17.80 6.31
C GLN A 142 -5.48 -19.24 6.54
N ALA A 143 -6.28 -19.76 5.60
CA ALA A 143 -6.75 -21.14 5.62
C ALA A 143 -5.69 -22.15 5.19
N LYS A 144 -4.48 -21.70 4.79
CA LYS A 144 -3.38 -22.52 4.26
C LYS A 144 -3.83 -23.41 3.11
N LYS A 145 -4.68 -22.87 2.24
CA LYS A 145 -5.24 -23.59 1.08
C LYS A 145 -4.43 -23.33 -0.18
N PRO A 146 -4.49 -24.27 -1.15
CA PRO A 146 -3.88 -24.04 -2.43
C PRO A 146 -4.46 -22.81 -3.14
N PHE A 147 -3.64 -22.07 -3.88
CA PHE A 147 -4.03 -20.88 -4.62
C PHE A 147 -5.07 -21.16 -5.70
N THR A 148 -5.04 -22.36 -6.30
CA THR A 148 -6.01 -22.82 -7.31
C THR A 148 -7.45 -22.84 -6.78
N ILE A 149 -7.64 -22.97 -5.45
CA ILE A 149 -8.98 -22.94 -4.85
C ILE A 149 -9.75 -21.65 -5.16
N GLY A 150 -9.03 -20.55 -5.44
CA GLY A 150 -9.61 -19.28 -5.84
C GLY A 150 -10.44 -19.39 -7.12
N GLU A 151 -9.91 -20.05 -8.14
CA GLU A 151 -10.57 -20.23 -9.43
C GLU A 151 -11.40 -21.51 -9.50
N ASP A 152 -10.95 -22.59 -8.85
CA ASP A 152 -11.60 -23.90 -8.93
C ASP A 152 -12.91 -23.97 -8.14
N LEU A 153 -13.01 -23.22 -7.03
CA LEU A 153 -14.13 -23.36 -6.09
C LEU A 153 -14.70 -22.01 -5.66
N VAL A 154 -13.86 -21.10 -5.15
CA VAL A 154 -14.36 -19.88 -4.50
C VAL A 154 -15.08 -18.97 -5.49
N LEU A 155 -14.49 -18.72 -6.66
CA LEU A 155 -15.11 -17.87 -7.68
C LEU A 155 -16.42 -18.45 -8.23
N PRO A 156 -16.49 -19.74 -8.65
CA PRO A 156 -17.75 -20.38 -9.02
C PRO A 156 -18.83 -20.27 -7.94
N CYS A 157 -18.51 -20.57 -6.67
CA CYS A 157 -19.48 -20.47 -5.58
C CYS A 157 -20.03 -19.04 -5.41
N ILE A 158 -19.17 -18.02 -5.53
CA ILE A 158 -19.60 -16.61 -5.46
C ILE A 158 -20.55 -16.29 -6.62
N ILE A 159 -20.24 -16.74 -7.84
CA ILE A 159 -21.06 -16.50 -9.04
C ILE A 159 -22.42 -17.17 -8.90
N ASP A 160 -22.47 -18.45 -8.52
CA ASP A 160 -23.71 -19.22 -8.44
C ASP A 160 -24.61 -18.69 -7.32
N ALA A 161 -24.06 -18.44 -6.13
CA ALA A 161 -24.84 -17.83 -5.04
C ALA A 161 -25.36 -16.43 -5.41
N THR A 162 -24.54 -15.63 -6.10
CA THR A 162 -24.97 -14.30 -6.56
C THR A 162 -26.06 -14.40 -7.63
N ARG A 163 -25.97 -15.39 -8.52
CA ARG A 163 -26.98 -15.62 -9.58
C ARG A 163 -28.34 -15.92 -8.96
N GLU A 164 -28.39 -16.84 -7.99
CA GLU A 164 -29.66 -17.24 -7.36
C GLU A 164 -30.26 -16.12 -6.50
N ILE A 165 -29.44 -15.37 -5.77
CA ILE A 165 -29.93 -14.37 -4.80
C ILE A 165 -30.19 -13.01 -5.46
N LEU A 166 -29.31 -12.58 -6.37
CA LEU A 166 -29.31 -11.22 -6.92
C LEU A 166 -29.60 -11.19 -8.44
N GLY A 167 -29.55 -12.33 -9.12
CA GLY A 167 -29.81 -12.45 -10.56
C GLY A 167 -28.56 -12.36 -11.43
N GLU A 168 -28.74 -12.73 -12.71
CA GLU A 168 -27.65 -12.92 -13.68
C GLU A 168 -26.80 -11.66 -13.90
N SER A 169 -27.41 -10.47 -13.87
CA SER A 169 -26.70 -9.21 -14.09
C SER A 169 -25.61 -8.92 -13.03
N TYR A 170 -25.81 -9.38 -11.79
CA TYR A 170 -24.82 -9.24 -10.72
C TYR A 170 -23.78 -10.36 -10.77
N ALA A 171 -24.21 -11.58 -11.12
CA ALA A 171 -23.30 -12.71 -11.30
C ALA A 171 -22.23 -12.42 -12.35
N GLN A 172 -22.59 -11.79 -13.47
CA GLN A 172 -21.63 -11.37 -14.50
C GLN A 172 -20.61 -10.34 -14.00
N LYS A 173 -20.98 -9.49 -13.03
CA LYS A 173 -20.02 -8.55 -12.41
C LYS A 173 -19.02 -9.29 -11.51
N MET A 174 -19.42 -10.39 -10.88
CA MET A 174 -18.54 -11.18 -10.00
C MET A 174 -17.46 -11.93 -10.78
N LYS A 175 -17.71 -12.28 -12.06
CA LYS A 175 -16.69 -12.86 -12.95
C LYS A 175 -15.46 -11.98 -13.11
N ASN A 176 -15.61 -10.67 -12.92
CA ASN A 176 -14.51 -9.72 -13.03
C ASN A 176 -13.58 -9.72 -11.80
N ILE A 177 -13.87 -10.50 -10.75
CA ILE A 177 -13.00 -10.65 -9.58
C ILE A 177 -11.83 -11.55 -9.98
N PRO A 178 -10.59 -11.03 -10.06
CA PRO A 178 -9.49 -11.83 -10.55
C PRO A 178 -9.07 -12.80 -9.44
N LEU A 179 -9.33 -14.10 -9.59
CA LEU A 179 -9.00 -15.13 -8.60
C LEU A 179 -8.24 -16.32 -9.20
N SER A 180 -7.63 -16.15 -10.38
CA SER A 180 -6.76 -17.20 -10.94
C SER A 180 -5.59 -17.51 -10.01
N ASN A 181 -5.06 -18.73 -10.09
CA ASN A 181 -3.91 -19.19 -9.30
C ASN A 181 -2.76 -18.16 -9.25
N ASN A 182 -2.34 -17.67 -10.41
CA ASN A 182 -1.27 -16.66 -10.53
C ASN A 182 -1.62 -15.34 -9.83
N THR A 183 -2.88 -14.94 -9.90
CA THR A 183 -3.34 -13.68 -9.30
C THR A 183 -3.39 -13.80 -7.78
N VAL A 184 -3.91 -14.92 -7.26
CA VAL A 184 -3.95 -15.19 -5.82
C VAL A 184 -2.52 -15.21 -5.26
N SER A 185 -1.58 -15.91 -5.91
CA SER A 185 -0.16 -15.91 -5.52
C SER A 185 0.40 -14.49 -5.44
N ARG A 186 0.30 -13.71 -6.53
CA ARG A 186 0.85 -12.34 -6.58
C ARG A 186 0.27 -11.43 -5.51
N ARG A 187 -1.01 -11.58 -5.16
CA ARG A 187 -1.61 -10.78 -4.10
C ARG A 187 -1.13 -11.16 -2.72
N ILE A 188 -0.93 -12.45 -2.47
CA ILE A 188 -0.35 -12.94 -1.23
C ILE A 188 1.07 -12.39 -1.09
N ASP A 189 1.88 -12.46 -2.14
CA ASP A 189 3.24 -11.90 -2.16
C ASP A 189 3.23 -10.38 -1.92
N ALA A 190 2.33 -9.65 -2.57
CA ALA A 190 2.19 -8.20 -2.37
C ALA A 190 1.77 -7.84 -0.93
N MET A 191 0.83 -8.60 -0.34
CA MET A 191 0.43 -8.40 1.06
C MET A 191 1.55 -8.76 2.04
N ALA A 192 2.33 -9.81 1.74
CA ALA A 192 3.49 -10.20 2.55
C ALA A 192 4.58 -9.12 2.52
N LEU A 193 4.90 -8.59 1.34
CA LEU A 193 5.85 -7.50 1.17
C LEU A 193 5.38 -6.23 1.90
N ASP A 194 4.09 -5.89 1.83
CA ASP A 194 3.55 -4.74 2.55
C ASP A 194 3.64 -4.92 4.08
N ALA A 195 3.34 -6.12 4.59
CA ALA A 195 3.49 -6.44 6.01
C ALA A 195 4.96 -6.36 6.47
N GLU A 196 5.89 -6.87 5.67
CA GLU A 196 7.33 -6.73 5.91
C GLU A 196 7.76 -5.27 5.92
N CYS A 197 7.34 -4.46 4.93
CA CYS A 197 7.65 -3.03 4.89
C CYS A 197 7.15 -2.30 6.17
N GLN A 198 5.93 -2.61 6.62
CA GLN A 198 5.37 -2.02 7.83
C GLN A 198 6.16 -2.41 9.08
N LEU A 199 6.55 -3.69 9.21
CA LEU A 199 7.37 -4.16 10.33
C LEU A 199 8.74 -3.47 10.33
N ILE A 200 9.41 -3.43 9.17
CA ILE A 200 10.71 -2.77 9.01
C ILE A 200 10.62 -1.29 9.40
N ALA A 201 9.55 -0.58 9.03
CA ALA A 201 9.34 0.79 9.45
C ALA A 201 9.26 0.95 10.98
N LYS A 202 8.58 0.04 11.68
CA LYS A 202 8.53 0.04 13.16
C LYS A 202 9.89 -0.29 13.80
N VAL A 203 10.64 -1.22 13.20
CA VAL A 203 11.99 -1.56 13.67
C VAL A 203 12.93 -0.37 13.49
N HIS A 204 12.81 0.38 12.39
CA HIS A 204 13.56 1.62 12.14
C HIS A 204 13.24 2.73 13.14
N SER A 205 11.98 2.90 13.53
CA SER A 205 11.64 3.86 14.60
C SER A 205 12.23 3.44 15.94
N SER A 206 12.45 2.14 16.15
CA SER A 206 13.02 1.65 17.40
C SER A 206 14.51 1.98 17.53
N LYS A 207 14.92 2.55 18.67
CA LYS A 207 16.34 2.80 18.96
C LYS A 207 17.19 1.52 18.95
N TYR A 208 16.61 0.42 19.42
CA TYR A 208 17.29 -0.87 19.54
C TYR A 208 16.34 -2.01 19.19
N PHE A 209 16.89 -3.06 18.59
CA PHE A 209 16.19 -4.31 18.35
C PHE A 209 17.05 -5.51 18.72
N ALA A 210 16.45 -6.68 18.88
CA ALA A 210 17.13 -7.95 19.05
C ALA A 210 16.54 -8.97 18.07
N LEU A 211 17.36 -9.92 17.65
CA LEU A 211 16.95 -10.97 16.73
C LEU A 211 16.91 -12.30 17.44
N GLN A 212 15.93 -13.13 17.09
CA GLN A 212 15.85 -14.51 17.50
C GLN A 212 15.82 -15.39 16.26
N LEU A 213 16.75 -16.33 16.22
CA LEU A 213 17.01 -17.18 15.08
C LEU A 213 16.64 -18.61 15.42
N ASP A 214 15.90 -19.25 14.53
CA ASP A 214 15.53 -20.66 14.63
C ASP A 214 15.80 -21.35 13.29
N GLU A 215 16.55 -22.44 13.31
CA GLU A 215 16.87 -23.22 12.11
C GLU A 215 15.83 -24.33 11.98
N SER A 216 15.18 -24.43 10.81
CA SER A 216 14.21 -25.46 10.51
C SER A 216 14.55 -26.15 9.19
N THR A 217 14.19 -27.42 9.07
CA THR A 217 14.30 -28.17 7.81
C THR A 217 12.94 -28.21 7.13
N ASP A 218 12.89 -27.77 5.88
CA ASP A 218 11.67 -27.84 5.09
C ASP A 218 11.37 -29.27 4.61
N VAL A 219 10.19 -29.48 4.02
CA VAL A 219 9.77 -30.81 3.52
C VAL A 219 10.59 -31.32 2.33
N THR A 220 11.39 -30.45 1.71
CA THR A 220 12.33 -30.77 0.62
C THR A 220 13.77 -30.94 1.13
N ASN A 221 13.95 -31.03 2.46
CA ASN A 221 15.23 -31.17 3.14
C ASN A 221 16.18 -29.97 2.94
N LYS A 222 15.63 -28.78 2.67
CA LYS A 222 16.38 -27.54 2.64
C LYS A 222 16.39 -26.89 4.01
N ALA A 223 17.52 -26.30 4.37
CA ALA A 223 17.65 -25.55 5.60
C ALA A 223 17.04 -24.15 5.44
N ILE A 224 16.13 -23.82 6.36
CA ILE A 224 15.44 -22.54 6.42
C ILE A 224 15.78 -21.88 7.75
N LEU A 225 16.20 -20.62 7.68
CA LEU A 225 16.40 -19.77 8.85
C LEU A 225 15.15 -18.92 9.10
N LEU A 226 14.47 -19.18 10.20
CA LEU A 226 13.38 -18.35 10.70
C LEU A 226 13.96 -17.22 11.56
N VAL A 227 13.58 -15.98 11.25
CA VAL A 227 14.05 -14.79 11.94
C VAL A 227 12.87 -14.07 12.58
N TYR A 228 12.94 -13.90 13.89
CA TYR A 228 12.01 -13.09 14.67
C TYR A 228 12.74 -11.84 15.17
N VAL A 229 12.03 -10.72 15.24
CA VAL A 229 12.58 -9.46 15.75
C VAL A 229 11.83 -9.02 17.00
N LYS A 230 12.60 -8.62 18.00
CA LYS A 230 12.14 -7.96 19.23
C LYS A 230 12.55 -6.51 19.17
N TYR A 231 11.61 -5.59 19.27
CA TYR A 231 11.87 -4.15 19.20
C TYR A 231 10.93 -3.39 20.13
N ILE A 232 11.28 -2.15 20.46
CA ILE A 232 10.40 -1.24 21.20
C ILE A 232 9.45 -0.61 20.19
N ASP A 233 8.16 -0.94 20.27
CA ASP A 233 7.12 -0.33 19.45
C ASP A 233 6.71 1.00 20.10
N GLU A 234 7.05 2.12 19.45
CA GLU A 234 6.81 3.46 19.97
C GLU A 234 5.31 3.81 20.09
N VAL A 235 4.45 3.17 19.30
CA VAL A 235 3.00 3.44 19.29
C VAL A 235 2.35 2.89 20.55
N ILE A 236 2.73 1.67 20.94
CA ILE A 236 2.20 1.02 22.15
C ILE A 236 3.12 1.18 23.38
N ASN A 237 4.29 1.79 23.19
CA ASN A 237 5.34 1.99 24.19
C ASN A 237 5.68 0.69 24.95
N ASN A 238 5.85 -0.41 24.22
CA ASN A 238 6.14 -1.73 24.80
C ASN A 238 7.02 -2.56 23.85
N ILE A 239 7.67 -3.59 24.38
CA ILE A 239 8.42 -4.56 23.58
C ILE A 239 7.44 -5.40 22.77
N SER A 240 7.64 -5.43 21.46
CA SER A 240 6.92 -6.28 20.52
C SER A 240 7.85 -7.33 19.96
N GLU A 241 7.30 -8.53 19.77
CA GLU A 241 7.96 -9.66 19.11
C GLU A 241 7.13 -10.01 17.88
N GLU A 242 7.73 -9.86 16.69
CA GLU A 242 7.06 -10.16 15.42
C GLU A 242 7.96 -11.05 14.56
N TYR A 243 7.32 -11.88 13.72
CA TYR A 243 8.02 -12.67 12.71
C TYR A 243 8.54 -11.73 11.63
N MET A 244 9.85 -11.78 11.38
CA MET A 244 10.52 -10.87 10.47
C MET A 244 10.60 -11.46 9.07
N THR A 245 11.27 -12.60 8.93
CA THR A 245 11.48 -13.23 7.62
C THR A 245 11.86 -14.71 7.75
N CYS A 246 11.88 -15.38 6.61
CA CYS A 246 12.33 -16.76 6.42
C CYS A 246 13.32 -16.77 5.27
N ILE A 247 14.55 -17.21 5.54
CA ILE A 247 15.65 -17.18 4.57
C ILE A 247 16.06 -18.62 4.25
N GLU A 248 15.97 -18.99 2.98
CA GLU A 248 16.53 -20.26 2.49
C GLU A 248 18.05 -20.19 2.52
N LEU A 249 18.69 -21.13 3.22
CA LEU A 249 20.14 -21.25 3.26
C LEU A 249 20.59 -22.10 2.06
N LEU A 250 21.19 -21.46 1.05
CA LEU A 250 21.65 -22.11 -0.18
C LEU A 250 22.90 -23.00 -0.01
N GLY A 251 23.49 -23.03 1.19
CA GLY A 251 24.74 -23.73 1.52
C GLY A 251 24.61 -24.68 2.71
N TYR A 252 25.69 -24.82 3.48
CA TYR A 252 25.69 -25.59 4.72
C TYR A 252 24.99 -24.80 5.84
N THR A 253 24.58 -25.50 6.90
CA THR A 253 24.03 -24.89 8.11
C THR A 253 25.16 -24.43 9.03
N THR A 254 26.17 -23.74 8.50
CA THR A 254 27.27 -23.21 9.33
C THR A 254 26.89 -21.84 9.88
N GLY A 255 27.45 -21.48 11.05
CA GLY A 255 27.26 -20.15 11.61
C GLY A 255 27.78 -19.00 10.70
N GLY A 256 28.65 -19.29 9.73
CA GLY A 256 29.09 -18.32 8.73
C GLY A 256 28.00 -18.02 7.69
N ASP A 257 27.33 -19.08 7.20
CA ASP A 257 26.25 -18.96 6.21
C ASP A 257 25.04 -18.25 6.81
N ILE A 258 24.68 -18.61 8.05
CA ILE A 258 23.62 -17.95 8.82
C ILE A 258 23.92 -16.46 9.03
N PHE A 259 25.16 -16.12 9.37
CA PHE A 259 25.55 -14.72 9.53
C PHE A 259 25.41 -13.94 8.21
N ASN A 260 25.94 -14.49 7.11
CA ASN A 260 25.87 -13.83 5.80
C ASN A 260 24.42 -13.63 5.33
N ALA A 261 23.54 -14.60 5.59
CA ALA A 261 22.12 -14.50 5.30
C ALA A 261 21.46 -13.32 6.02
N ILE A 262 21.69 -13.20 7.34
CA ILE A 262 21.13 -12.11 8.14
C ILE A 262 21.77 -10.77 7.77
N ASP A 263 23.09 -10.73 7.58
CA ASP A 263 23.80 -9.51 7.20
C ASP A 263 23.31 -8.98 5.85
N GLY A 264 23.09 -9.87 4.87
CA GLY A 264 22.47 -9.52 3.59
C GLY A 264 21.08 -8.93 3.76
N TYR A 265 20.24 -9.56 4.58
CA TYR A 265 18.88 -9.08 4.85
C TYR A 265 18.87 -7.72 5.58
N LEU A 266 19.68 -7.54 6.63
CA LEU A 266 19.78 -6.27 7.34
C LEU A 266 20.29 -5.15 6.42
N LYS A 267 21.30 -5.43 5.58
CA LYS A 267 21.79 -4.46 4.57
C LYS A 267 20.71 -4.08 3.56
N LEU A 268 19.95 -5.06 3.06
CA LEU A 268 18.84 -4.82 2.13
C LEU A 268 17.82 -3.83 2.70
N HIS A 269 17.53 -3.93 3.99
CA HIS A 269 16.57 -3.06 4.69
C HIS A 269 17.20 -1.87 5.42
N ASN A 270 18.49 -1.59 5.19
CA ASN A 270 19.26 -0.52 5.85
C ASN A 270 19.26 -0.58 7.39
N LEU A 271 19.13 -1.77 7.96
CA LEU A 271 19.20 -1.98 9.40
C LEU A 271 20.66 -2.15 9.85
N SER A 272 21.06 -1.36 10.84
CA SER A 272 22.43 -1.41 11.36
C SER A 272 22.56 -2.46 12.47
N TRP A 273 23.61 -3.27 12.38
CA TRP A 273 24.03 -4.12 13.50
C TRP A 273 24.27 -3.32 14.78
N GLN A 274 24.68 -2.04 14.71
CA GLN A 274 24.90 -1.22 15.92
C GLN A 274 23.62 -1.04 16.75
N CYS A 275 22.44 -1.10 16.12
CA CYS A 275 21.15 -1.03 16.81
C CYS A 275 20.66 -2.42 17.27
N CYS A 276 21.28 -3.51 16.80
CA CYS A 276 20.94 -4.87 17.19
C CYS A 276 21.60 -5.24 18.53
N VAL A 277 20.90 -5.13 19.66
CA VAL A 277 21.44 -5.32 21.01
C VAL A 277 21.43 -6.76 21.51
N GLY A 278 20.77 -7.68 20.79
CA GLY A 278 20.66 -9.08 21.20
C GLY A 278 20.48 -10.04 20.04
N LEU A 279 21.05 -11.23 20.17
CA LEU A 279 20.92 -12.31 19.20
C LEU A 279 20.71 -13.66 19.90
N CYS A 280 19.47 -14.13 19.91
CA CYS A 280 19.08 -15.39 20.51
C CYS A 280 19.13 -16.52 19.45
N THR A 281 19.70 -17.66 19.83
CA THR A 281 19.83 -18.86 19.00
C THR A 281 19.55 -20.08 19.87
N ASP A 282 18.92 -21.13 19.34
CA ASP A 282 18.51 -22.35 20.05
C ASP A 282 19.65 -23.18 20.67
N GLY A 283 20.90 -22.89 20.30
CA GLY A 283 22.07 -23.55 20.87
C GLY A 283 22.69 -24.62 19.96
N ALA A 284 22.13 -24.85 18.76
CA ALA A 284 22.66 -25.80 17.79
C ALA A 284 24.16 -25.58 17.53
N ALA A 285 24.91 -26.65 17.24
CA ALA A 285 26.37 -26.60 17.09
C ALA A 285 26.83 -25.56 16.04
N ALA A 286 26.03 -25.39 14.98
CA ALA A 286 26.14 -24.34 13.97
C ALA A 286 26.15 -22.91 14.54
N MET A 287 25.39 -22.69 15.61
CA MET A 287 25.07 -21.41 16.24
C MET A 287 25.88 -21.12 17.52
N THR A 288 26.48 -22.17 18.11
CA THR A 288 27.25 -22.11 19.36
C THR A 288 28.74 -22.42 19.22
N GLY A 289 29.19 -22.89 18.05
CA GLY A 289 30.53 -23.43 17.77
C GLY A 289 31.67 -22.78 18.58
N TYR A 290 32.26 -23.57 19.49
CA TYR A 290 33.24 -23.17 20.51
C TYR A 290 34.57 -22.60 19.97
N LYS A 291 34.91 -22.83 18.69
CA LYS A 291 36.19 -22.41 18.08
C LYS A 291 36.09 -21.56 16.80
N THR A 292 34.91 -21.44 16.17
CA THR A 292 34.80 -20.94 14.77
C THR A 292 33.54 -20.12 14.45
N GLY A 293 32.60 -19.95 15.39
CA GLY A 293 31.34 -19.25 15.10
C GLY A 293 31.51 -17.74 14.92
N ARG A 294 31.49 -17.24 13.66
CA ARG A 294 31.51 -15.78 13.35
C ARG A 294 30.42 -15.02 14.09
N ILE A 295 29.26 -15.63 14.31
CA ILE A 295 28.16 -15.09 15.12
C ILE A 295 28.65 -14.76 16.54
N ARG A 296 29.44 -15.63 17.19
CA ARG A 296 30.04 -15.36 18.50
C ARG A 296 31.22 -14.39 18.45
N THR A 297 31.99 -14.36 17.37
CA THR A 297 33.07 -13.38 17.21
C THR A 297 32.50 -11.96 17.12
N LEU A 298 31.42 -11.76 16.35
CA LEU A 298 30.65 -10.50 16.37
C LEU A 298 30.03 -10.22 17.75
N ARG A 299 29.53 -11.25 18.47
CA ARG A 299 29.10 -11.12 19.88
C ARG A 299 30.21 -10.56 20.79
N ARG A 300 31.50 -10.84 20.53
CA ARG A 300 32.64 -10.35 21.35
C ARG A 300 33.23 -9.03 20.88
N GLU A 301 33.36 -8.84 19.57
CA GLU A 301 34.05 -7.67 18.99
C GLU A 301 33.18 -6.40 19.02
N ARG A 302 31.85 -6.53 19.08
CA ARG A 302 30.94 -5.37 19.00
C ARG A 302 30.02 -5.16 20.21
N TYR A 303 29.83 -6.16 21.08
CA TYR A 303 28.91 -6.08 22.20
C TYR A 303 29.63 -6.45 23.50
N GLY A 304 29.93 -5.44 24.33
CA GLY A 304 30.30 -5.66 25.71
C GLY A 304 29.17 -6.38 26.47
N ALA A 305 29.30 -7.69 26.64
CA ALA A 305 28.81 -8.49 27.78
C ALA A 305 27.29 -8.61 28.10
N ALA A 306 26.33 -8.23 27.26
CA ALA A 306 24.90 -8.40 27.61
C ALA A 306 24.10 -9.27 26.62
N VAL A 307 24.26 -10.61 26.67
CA VAL A 307 23.24 -11.55 26.15
C VAL A 307 23.17 -12.79 27.03
N THR A 308 21.97 -13.09 27.56
CA THR A 308 21.64 -14.32 28.27
C THR A 308 21.23 -15.40 27.26
N ALA A 309 21.85 -16.59 27.37
CA ALA A 309 21.29 -17.81 26.77
C ALA A 309 20.14 -18.26 27.67
N GLN A 310 18.89 -17.88 27.36
CA GLN A 310 17.74 -18.52 27.99
C GLN A 310 17.17 -19.59 27.06
N PRO A 311 16.93 -20.82 27.56
CA PRO A 311 16.31 -21.87 26.78
C PRO A 311 14.89 -21.46 26.37
N PHE A 312 14.50 -21.90 25.18
CA PHE A 312 13.14 -21.79 24.65
C PHE A 312 12.13 -22.27 25.69
N ARG A 313 11.24 -21.38 26.18
CA ARG A 313 10.00 -21.81 26.82
C ARG A 313 8.96 -21.94 25.71
N PRO A 314 8.51 -23.17 25.37
CA PRO A 314 7.36 -23.32 24.51
C PRO A 314 6.18 -22.60 25.15
N LEU A 315 5.61 -21.62 24.47
CA LEU A 315 4.24 -21.21 24.75
C LEU A 315 3.39 -22.47 24.57
N ALA A 316 2.60 -22.81 25.59
CA ALA A 316 1.60 -23.86 25.50
C ALA A 316 0.75 -23.60 24.25
N THR A 317 0.96 -24.42 23.23
CA THR A 317 0.35 -24.27 21.92
C THR A 317 -1.14 -24.55 22.05
N SER A 318 -1.98 -23.54 21.83
CA SER A 318 -3.22 -23.78 21.10
C SER A 318 -2.87 -23.80 19.61
N ALA A 319 -2.79 -25.02 19.08
CA ALA A 319 -2.57 -25.41 17.68
C ALA A 319 -1.16 -25.13 17.07
N PRO A 320 -0.51 -26.17 16.49
CA PRO A 320 0.77 -25.99 15.80
C PRO A 320 0.56 -25.24 14.48
N ILE A 321 1.24 -24.11 14.31
CA ILE A 321 1.40 -23.48 13.01
C ILE A 321 2.47 -24.29 12.25
N ARG A 322 2.05 -25.41 11.63
CA ARG A 322 2.80 -26.00 10.51
C ARG A 322 2.71 -25.03 9.33
N PHE A 323 3.80 -24.36 8.98
CA PHE A 323 3.94 -23.74 7.67
C PHE A 323 4.18 -24.87 6.67
N GLY A 324 3.14 -25.19 5.89
CA GLY A 324 3.26 -26.11 4.78
C GLY A 324 4.01 -25.41 3.65
N ALA A 325 5.30 -25.70 3.51
CA ALA A 325 6.02 -25.52 2.27
C ALA A 325 5.42 -26.50 1.25
N LYS A 326 4.49 -26.03 0.41
CA LYS A 326 4.10 -26.66 -0.84
C LYS A 326 3.60 -25.57 -1.79
N TYR A 327 4.52 -24.76 -2.32
CA TYR A 327 4.22 -23.91 -3.49
C TYR A 327 5.45 -23.75 -4.38
N LEU A 328 6.02 -24.88 -4.79
CA LEU A 328 6.90 -25.02 -5.94
C LEU A 328 6.61 -26.38 -6.61
N GLU A 329 5.39 -26.56 -7.11
CA GLU A 329 5.12 -27.54 -8.16
C GLU A 329 4.70 -26.73 -9.41
N ARG A 330 5.69 -26.40 -10.23
CA ARG A 330 5.50 -26.15 -11.65
C ARG A 330 5.44 -27.51 -12.34
N ASN A 331 4.25 -27.91 -12.78
CA ASN A 331 3.93 -28.43 -14.10
C ASN A 331 2.42 -28.70 -14.15
#